data_AF-A0A8S8YSQ2-F1
#
_entry.id   AF-A0A8S8YSQ2-F1
#
_cell.length_a   1.000
_cell.length_b   1.000
_cell.length_c   1.000
_cell.angle_alpha   90.00
_cell.angle_beta   90.00
_cell.angle_gamma   90.00
#
_symmetry.space_group_name_H-M   'P 1'
#
loop_
_entity.id
_entity.type
_entity.pdbx_description
1 polymer ?
#
loop_
_entity_poly.entity_id
_entity_poly.type
_entity_poly.pdbx_seq_one_letter_code
_entity_poly.pdbx_strand_id
1 'polypeptide(L)'
;MGDIVKACYSTSDRKDALRIFESALELKSRVQVLSHGTWSRGGLGRIHAPVLGQGLVFATTESGWHLAQQGRINASDLRMAWEVMEYS
;
A
#
# COMPACT_ATOMS: atom_id res chain seq x y z
N MET A 1 8.09 -13.50 19.22
CA MET A 1 8.10 -12.69 17.98
C MET A 1 6.69 -12.72 17.42
N GLY A 2 6.19 -11.59 16.89
CA GLY A 2 4.85 -11.56 16.29
C GLY A 2 4.85 -12.18 14.90
N ASP A 3 3.74 -12.82 14.53
CA ASP A 3 3.58 -13.54 13.25
C ASP A 3 3.51 -12.61 12.04
N ILE A 4 3.30 -11.31 12.26
CA ILE A 4 3.19 -10.27 11.23
C ILE A 4 4.15 -9.12 11.56
N VAL A 5 5.03 -8.78 10.63
CA VAL A 5 5.89 -7.60 10.71
C VAL A 5 5.28 -6.46 9.90
N LYS A 6 5.03 -5.32 10.55
CA LYS A 6 4.56 -4.09 9.91
C LYS A 6 5.69 -3.06 9.85
N ALA A 7 6.02 -2.60 8.66
CA ALA A 7 7.00 -1.53 8.44
C ALA A 7 6.34 -0.31 7.78
N CYS A 8 6.50 0.87 8.40
CA CYS A 8 5.96 2.13 7.89
C CYS A 8 7.08 3.15 7.66
N TYR A 9 7.12 3.70 6.45
CA TYR A 9 8.15 4.67 6.05
C TYR A 9 7.51 5.95 5.53
N SER A 10 8.11 7.08 5.89
CA SER A 10 7.90 8.37 5.23
C SER A 10 8.76 8.45 3.98
N THR A 11 8.14 8.71 2.83
CA THR A 11 8.85 8.88 1.56
C THR A 11 8.97 10.36 1.21
N SER A 12 10.17 10.81 0.86
CA SER A 12 10.40 12.21 0.49
C SER A 12 10.27 12.41 -1.02
N ASP A 13 10.60 11.37 -1.79
CA ASP A 13 10.54 11.40 -3.26
C ASP A 13 9.96 10.11 -3.87
N ARG A 14 9.87 10.10 -5.19
CA ARG A 14 9.36 8.96 -5.96
C ARG A 14 10.29 7.75 -5.93
N LYS A 15 11.60 7.95 -5.76
CA LYS A 15 12.60 6.89 -5.71
C LYS A 15 12.51 6.14 -4.39
N ASP A 16 12.26 6.83 -3.28
CA ASP A 16 12.03 6.21 -1.97
C ASP A 16 10.83 5.25 -2.02
N ALA A 17 9.72 5.71 -2.60
CA ALA A 17 8.51 4.89 -2.76
C ALA A 17 8.75 3.65 -3.62
N LEU A 18 9.54 3.76 -4.70
CA LEU A 18 9.92 2.64 -5.55
C LEU A 18 10.85 1.66 -4.84
N ARG A 19 11.88 2.16 -4.13
CA ARG A 19 12.79 1.32 -3.35
C ARG A 19 12.06 0.52 -2.28
N ILE A 20 11.12 1.15 -1.57
CA ILE A 20 10.28 0.46 -0.57
C ILE A 20 9.43 -0.62 -1.24
N PHE A 21 8.88 -0.35 -2.42
CA PHE A 21 8.12 -1.32 -3.19
C PHE A 21 8.98 -2.50 -3.67
N GLU A 22 10.17 -2.23 -4.20
CA GLU A 22 11.15 -3.24 -4.63
C GLU A 22 11.59 -4.11 -3.45
N SER A 23 11.94 -3.50 -2.31
CA SER A 23 12.27 -4.23 -1.09
C SER A 23 11.09 -5.08 -0.60
N ALA A 24 9.85 -4.59 -0.69
CA ALA A 24 8.66 -5.37 -0.35
C ALA A 24 8.47 -6.57 -1.30
N LEU A 25 8.78 -6.40 -2.59
CA LEU A 25 8.73 -7.43 -3.61
C LEU A 25 9.82 -8.50 -3.42
N GLU A 26 11.00 -8.12 -2.93
CA GLU A 26 12.08 -9.05 -2.60
C GLU A 26 11.79 -9.82 -1.29
N LEU A 27 11.18 -9.15 -0.31
CA LEU A 27 10.85 -9.71 1.02
C LEU A 27 9.54 -10.51 1.06
N LYS A 28 8.90 -10.72 -0.10
CA LYS A 28 7.63 -11.46 -0.29
C LYS A 28 7.38 -12.48 0.82
N SER A 29 6.20 -12.40 1.45
CA SER A 29 5.68 -13.26 2.54
C SER A 29 6.09 -12.97 4.00
N ARG A 30 7.10 -12.14 4.29
CA ARG A 30 7.56 -11.92 5.69
C ARG A 30 7.28 -10.54 6.29
N VAL A 31 7.03 -9.53 5.45
CA VAL A 31 6.84 -8.14 5.90
C VAL A 31 5.65 -7.51 5.19
N GLN A 32 4.67 -7.05 5.98
CA GLN A 32 3.64 -6.14 5.52
C GLN A 32 4.23 -4.73 5.47
N VAL A 33 4.49 -4.25 4.26
CA VAL A 33 5.09 -2.95 4.01
C VAL A 33 3.97 -1.95 3.72
N LEU A 34 3.84 -0.95 4.59
CA LEU A 34 2.88 0.13 4.47
C LEU A 34 3.65 1.43 4.27
N SER A 35 3.76 1.91 3.03
CA SER A 35 4.31 3.25 2.80
C SER A 35 3.29 4.32 3.23
N HIS A 36 3.72 5.22 4.10
CA HIS A 36 2.98 6.43 4.46
C HIS A 36 3.72 7.61 3.84
N GLY A 37 3.43 7.89 2.57
CA GLY A 37 4.01 8.99 1.83
C GLY A 37 2.96 10.03 1.49
N THR A 38 3.26 11.29 1.80
CA THR A 38 2.42 12.50 1.64
C THR A 38 2.10 12.88 0.20
N TRP A 39 2.19 11.94 -0.75
CA TRP A 39 1.89 12.18 -2.15
C TRP A 39 1.21 10.98 -2.76
N SER A 40 0.32 11.27 -3.72
CA SER A 40 -0.63 10.46 -4.50
C SER A 40 -0.25 9.03 -4.96
N ARG A 41 0.92 8.50 -4.60
CA ARG A 41 1.44 7.18 -4.98
C ARG A 41 1.71 6.24 -3.80
N GLY A 42 1.48 6.68 -2.56
CA GLY A 42 1.43 5.81 -1.36
C GLY A 42 0.32 4.75 -1.40
N GLY A 43 -0.53 4.78 -2.43
CA GLY A 43 -1.48 3.73 -2.77
C GLY A 43 -0.85 2.51 -3.45
N LEU A 44 0.31 2.62 -4.12
CA LEU A 44 0.87 1.51 -4.93
C LEU A 44 1.13 0.25 -4.10
N GLY A 45 1.69 0.39 -2.90
CA GLY A 45 1.90 -0.77 -2.00
C GLY A 45 0.58 -1.42 -1.56
N ARG A 46 -0.49 -0.65 -1.42
CA ARG A 46 -1.82 -1.13 -0.98
C ARG A 46 -2.59 -1.76 -2.14
N ILE A 47 -2.60 -1.08 -3.28
CA ILE A 47 -3.22 -1.54 -4.54
C ILE A 47 -2.56 -2.85 -4.98
N HIS A 48 -1.23 -2.97 -4.92
CA HIS A 48 -0.51 -4.19 -5.30
C HIS A 48 -0.25 -5.16 -4.13
N ALA A 49 -0.92 -4.99 -2.99
CA ALA A 49 -0.76 -5.88 -1.85
C ALA A 49 -0.91 -7.38 -2.20
N PRO A 50 -1.85 -7.81 -3.08
CA PRO A 50 -1.93 -9.21 -3.52
C PRO A 50 -0.65 -9.70 -4.22
N VAL A 51 -0.08 -8.89 -5.11
CA VAL A 51 1.17 -9.21 -5.83
C VAL A 51 2.39 -9.25 -4.89
N LEU A 52 2.37 -8.43 -3.84
CA LEU A 52 3.40 -8.39 -2.80
C LEU A 52 3.26 -9.52 -1.76
N GLY A 53 2.19 -10.34 -1.83
CA GLY A 53 1.93 -11.40 -0.86
C GLY A 53 1.57 -10.86 0.53
N GLN A 54 0.99 -9.66 0.61
CA GLN A 54 0.57 -9.03 1.87
C GLN A 54 -0.83 -9.53 2.25
N GLY A 55 -0.95 -10.20 3.40
CA GLY A 55 -2.22 -10.73 3.90
C GLY A 55 -3.15 -9.71 4.59
N LEU A 56 -2.72 -8.44 4.74
CA LEU A 56 -3.52 -7.39 5.37
C LEU A 56 -3.12 -6.01 4.81
N VAL A 57 -4.12 -5.16 4.57
CA VAL A 57 -3.95 -3.78 4.08
C VAL A 57 -4.82 -2.84 4.92
N PHE A 58 -4.29 -1.67 5.26
CA PHE A 58 -5.02 -0.63 5.99
C PHE A 58 -5.58 0.43 5.03
N ALA A 59 -6.89 0.63 5.08
CA ALA A 59 -7.65 1.60 4.30
C ALA A 59 -8.51 2.49 5.22
N THR A 60 -9.06 3.57 4.67
CA THR A 60 -10.00 4.46 5.38
C THR A 60 -11.44 4.16 4.98
N THR A 61 -12.40 4.50 5.84
CA THR A 61 -13.85 4.50 5.51
C THR A 61 -14.35 5.86 5.02
N GLU A 62 -13.54 6.91 5.20
CA GLU A 62 -13.80 8.25 4.65
C GLU A 62 -13.76 8.21 3.12
N SER A 63 -14.63 8.98 2.47
CA SER A 63 -14.71 9.11 1.02
C SER A 63 -14.39 10.53 0.57
N GLY A 64 -13.73 10.68 -0.58
CA GLY A 64 -13.46 11.98 -1.18
C GLY A 64 -12.13 12.03 -1.93
N TRP A 65 -12.07 12.88 -2.94
CA TRP A 65 -10.90 13.04 -3.82
C TRP A 65 -9.65 13.54 -3.07
N HIS A 66 -9.83 14.23 -1.94
CA HIS A 66 -8.75 14.76 -1.10
C HIS A 66 -7.91 13.66 -0.45
N LEU A 67 -8.44 12.44 -0.30
CA LEU A 67 -7.73 11.30 0.30
C LEU A 67 -6.48 10.93 -0.47
N ALA A 68 -6.52 11.02 -1.80
CA ALA A 68 -5.37 10.74 -2.66
C ALA A 68 -4.21 11.71 -2.36
N GLN A 69 -4.50 12.98 -2.05
CA GLN A 69 -3.49 13.97 -1.68
C GLN A 69 -2.86 13.68 -0.31
N GLN A 70 -3.61 13.00 0.57
CA GLN A 70 -3.15 12.58 1.90
C GLN A 70 -2.48 11.20 1.89
N GLY A 71 -2.34 10.54 0.73
CA GLY A 71 -1.83 9.17 0.64
C GLY A 71 -2.74 8.14 1.34
N ARG A 72 -4.04 8.44 1.43
CA ARG A 72 -5.08 7.54 1.97
C ARG A 72 -5.92 6.99 0.82
N ILE A 73 -6.46 5.79 1.00
CA ILE A 73 -7.35 5.13 0.04
C ILE A 73 -8.56 4.57 0.77
N ASN A 74 -9.76 4.78 0.20
CA ASN A 74 -10.97 4.20 0.74
C ASN A 74 -10.98 2.68 0.53
N ALA A 75 -11.60 1.93 1.44
CA ALA A 75 -11.78 0.48 1.31
C ALA A 75 -12.54 0.08 0.03
N SER A 76 -13.58 0.82 -0.37
CA SER A 76 -14.31 0.58 -1.62
C SER A 76 -13.45 0.81 -2.85
N ASP A 77 -12.65 1.88 -2.86
CA ASP A 77 -11.77 2.20 -3.99
C ASP A 77 -10.64 1.17 -4.11
N LEU A 78 -10.10 0.70 -2.99
CA LEU A 78 -9.10 -0.36 -2.97
C LEU A 78 -9.66 -1.67 -3.51
N ARG A 79 -10.88 -2.04 -3.10
CA ARG A 79 -11.56 -3.24 -3.60
C ARG A 79 -11.87 -3.14 -5.09
N MET A 80 -12.38 -2.00 -5.55
CA MET A 80 -12.61 -1.75 -6.98
C MET A 80 -11.31 -1.85 -7.77
N ALA A 81 -10.20 -1.32 -7.26
CA ALA A 81 -8.90 -1.44 -7.90
C ALA A 81 -8.48 -2.91 -8.06
N TRP A 82 -8.68 -3.75 -7.03
CA TRP A 82 -8.39 -5.18 -7.11
C TRP A 82 -9.28 -5.93 -8.10
N GLU A 83 -10.56 -5.59 -8.18
CA GLU A 83 -11.49 -6.14 -9.16
C GLU A 83 -11.04 -5.78 -10.59
N VAL A 84 -10.67 -4.51 -10.85
CA VAL A 84 -10.20 -4.04 -12.17
C VAL A 84 -8.87 -4.65 -12.58
N MET A 85 -7.99 -4.95 -11.62
CA MET A 85 -6.68 -5.56 -11.89
C MET A 85 -6.70 -7.10 -11.87
N GLU A 86 -7.87 -7.72 -11.68
CA GLU A 86 -8.02 -9.18 -11.62
C GLU A 86 -7.15 -9.82 -10.52
N TYR A 87 -7.03 -9.16 -9.37
CA TYR A 87 -6.36 -9.71 -8.18
C TYR A 87 -7.29 -10.56 -7.31
N SER A 88 -8.58 -10.65 -7.67
CA SER A 88 -9.63 -11.41 -7.00
C SER A 88 -10.23 -12.46 -7.94
#